data_AF-A0AAC8VL32-F1
#
_entry.id   AF-A0AAC8VL32-F1
#
_cell.length_a   1.000
_cell.length_b   1.000
_cell.length_c   1.000
_cell.angle_alpha   90.00
_cell.angle_beta   90.00
_cell.angle_gamma   90.00
#
_symmetry.space_group_name_H-M   'P 1'
#
loop_
_entity.id
_entity.type
_entity.pdbx_description
1 polymer ?
#
loop_
_entity_poly.entity_id
_entity_poly.type
_entity_poly.pdbx_seq_one_letter_code
_entity_poly.pdbx_strand_id
1 'polypeptide(L)'
;MATDHPLYSVLHDLPNGEVTSFDLRENLVGHLCLRGNAYCQVIRDAAGRVRELIQLPTDSTTVRRDEKTKKLIYSTMLNGQSYELRDDQVWRLNAMGSDGIIGSSPITLQRESLGLSAATQAHGAQLFGNGARPSGILTTDGQLKKEGRENLAESWKKAHGGKNVSVATSVGILHIQ
;
A
#
# COMPACT_ATOMS: atom_id res chain seq x y z
N MET A 1 -21.29 -26.64 -17.93
CA MET A 1 -21.50 -25.44 -17.09
C MET A 1 -22.92 -25.51 -16.54
N ALA A 2 -23.15 -25.13 -15.28
CA ALA A 2 -24.48 -25.19 -14.65
C ALA A 2 -25.28 -23.91 -14.97
N THR A 3 -25.61 -23.71 -16.25
CA THR A 3 -26.32 -22.51 -16.75
C THR A 3 -27.74 -22.39 -16.21
N ASP A 4 -28.36 -23.52 -15.85
CA ASP A 4 -29.74 -23.56 -15.36
C ASP A 4 -29.85 -23.21 -13.87
N HIS A 5 -28.72 -23.00 -13.18
CA HIS A 5 -28.72 -22.70 -11.76
C HIS A 5 -29.03 -21.19 -11.52
N PRO A 6 -29.93 -20.82 -10.59
CA PRO A 6 -30.28 -19.41 -10.34
C PRO A 6 -29.09 -18.51 -9.96
N LEU A 7 -28.05 -19.07 -9.32
CA LEU A 7 -26.80 -18.35 -9.02
C LEU A 7 -25.92 -18.09 -10.24
N TYR A 8 -26.16 -18.78 -11.36
CA TYR A 8 -25.30 -18.66 -12.54
C TYR A 8 -25.31 -17.22 -13.05
N SER A 9 -26.49 -16.62 -13.26
CA SER A 9 -26.59 -15.24 -13.75
C SER A 9 -25.94 -14.23 -12.79
N VAL A 10 -26.11 -14.41 -11.48
CA VAL A 10 -25.54 -13.53 -10.45
C VAL A 10 -24.02 -13.60 -10.44
N LEU A 11 -23.45 -14.81 -10.56
CA LEU A 11 -22.00 -15.00 -10.49
C LEU A 11 -21.32 -14.84 -11.85
N HIS A 12 -22.02 -15.05 -12.97
CA HIS A 12 -21.44 -15.04 -14.32
C HIS A 12 -21.72 -13.75 -15.08
N ASP A 13 -22.92 -13.19 -14.99
CA ASP A 13 -23.33 -12.05 -15.83
C ASP A 13 -23.30 -10.76 -15.02
N LEU A 14 -24.25 -10.63 -14.08
CA LEU A 14 -24.57 -9.39 -13.43
C LEU A 14 -24.92 -9.66 -11.95
N PRO A 15 -24.00 -9.41 -11.00
CA PRO A 15 -24.24 -9.64 -9.58
C PRO A 15 -25.26 -8.68 -8.99
N ASN A 16 -25.41 -7.50 -9.56
CA ASN A 16 -26.41 -6.50 -9.19
C ASN A 16 -26.66 -5.58 -10.39
N GLY A 17 -27.63 -4.66 -10.29
CA GLY A 17 -28.00 -3.78 -11.41
C GLY A 17 -26.97 -2.70 -11.80
N GLU A 18 -25.82 -2.62 -11.13
CA GLU A 18 -24.85 -1.53 -11.26
C GLU A 18 -23.52 -1.97 -11.87
N VAL A 19 -23.03 -3.17 -11.53
CA VAL A 19 -21.70 -3.66 -11.96
C VAL A 19 -21.78 -5.04 -12.59
N THR A 20 -20.84 -5.38 -13.47
CA THR A 20 -20.75 -6.72 -14.06
C THR A 20 -20.12 -7.72 -13.08
N SER A 21 -20.29 -9.02 -13.35
CA SER A 21 -19.66 -10.05 -12.52
C SER A 21 -18.13 -10.00 -12.55
N PHE A 22 -17.57 -9.54 -13.67
CA PHE A 22 -16.14 -9.35 -13.83
C PHE A 22 -15.65 -8.22 -12.93
N ASP A 23 -16.31 -7.05 -12.98
CA ASP A 23 -15.96 -5.90 -12.15
C ASP A 23 -16.03 -6.25 -10.66
N LEU A 24 -17.08 -6.99 -10.25
CA LEU A 24 -17.18 -7.43 -8.86
C LEU A 24 -16.00 -8.32 -8.46
N ARG A 25 -15.65 -9.32 -9.27
CA ARG A 25 -14.50 -10.20 -8.97
C ARG A 25 -13.19 -9.44 -8.93
N GLU A 26 -12.96 -8.53 -9.87
CA GLU A 26 -11.76 -7.70 -9.90
C GLU A 26 -11.65 -6.84 -8.64
N ASN A 27 -12.75 -6.17 -8.25
CA ASN A 27 -12.79 -5.38 -7.02
C ASN A 27 -12.57 -6.24 -5.76
N LEU A 28 -13.17 -7.43 -5.69
CA LEU A 28 -12.95 -8.36 -4.58
C LEU A 28 -11.49 -8.79 -4.47
N VAL A 29 -10.84 -9.12 -5.60
CA VAL A 29 -9.41 -9.44 -5.62
C VAL A 29 -8.57 -8.24 -5.20
N GLY A 30 -8.89 -7.04 -5.69
CA GLY A 30 -8.24 -5.80 -5.27
C GLY A 30 -8.32 -5.59 -3.75
N HIS A 31 -9.50 -5.79 -3.16
CA HIS A 31 -9.70 -5.68 -1.72
C HIS A 31 -8.90 -6.73 -0.93
N LEU A 32 -8.85 -7.99 -1.40
CA LEU A 32 -8.01 -9.03 -0.80
C LEU A 32 -6.53 -8.67 -0.84
N CYS A 33 -6.03 -8.16 -1.97
CA CYS A 33 -4.62 -7.80 -2.14
C CYS A 33 -4.23 -6.58 -1.30
N LEU A 34 -5.13 -5.59 -1.18
CA LEU A 34 -4.84 -4.35 -0.45
C LEU A 34 -5.06 -4.49 1.06
N ARG A 35 -6.18 -5.10 1.45
CA ARG A 35 -6.69 -5.10 2.84
C ARG A 35 -6.78 -6.49 3.47
N GLY A 36 -6.54 -7.55 2.68
CA GLY A 36 -6.59 -8.93 3.16
C GLY A 36 -8.01 -9.48 3.33
N ASN A 37 -9.03 -8.66 3.12
CA ASN A 37 -10.43 -9.00 3.34
C ASN A 37 -11.30 -8.38 2.26
N ALA A 38 -12.37 -9.07 1.88
CA ALA A 38 -13.39 -8.56 0.99
C ALA A 38 -14.76 -9.09 1.43
N TYR A 39 -15.79 -8.27 1.29
CA TYR A 39 -17.12 -8.56 1.79
C TYR A 39 -18.17 -8.22 0.74
N CYS A 40 -19.13 -9.11 0.57
CA CYS A 40 -20.34 -8.86 -0.20
C CYS A 40 -21.57 -9.10 0.66
N GLN A 41 -22.50 -8.17 0.66
CA GLN A 41 -23.84 -8.42 1.16
C GLN A 41 -24.59 -9.31 0.17
N VAL A 42 -25.23 -10.34 0.71
CA VAL A 42 -26.05 -11.30 -0.04
C VAL A 42 -27.51 -10.89 0.12
N ILE A 43 -28.11 -10.41 -0.96
CA ILE A 43 -29.53 -10.09 -1.01
C ILE A 43 -30.29 -11.29 -1.56
N ARG A 44 -31.32 -11.72 -0.85
CA ARG A 44 -32.13 -12.89 -1.20
C ARG A 44 -33.57 -12.49 -1.51
N ASP A 45 -34.22 -13.25 -2.39
CA ASP A 45 -35.65 -13.12 -2.65
C ASP A 45 -36.51 -13.79 -1.57
N ALA A 46 -37.83 -13.68 -1.68
CA ALA A 46 -38.78 -14.28 -0.73
C ALA A 46 -38.70 -15.83 -0.67
N ALA A 47 -38.14 -16.46 -1.70
CA ALA A 47 -37.90 -17.91 -1.75
C ALA A 47 -36.51 -18.29 -1.19
N GLY A 48 -35.73 -17.33 -0.68
CA GLY A 48 -34.40 -17.53 -0.11
C GLY A 48 -33.27 -17.66 -1.15
N ARG A 49 -33.57 -17.49 -2.44
CA ARG A 49 -32.58 -17.56 -3.53
C ARG A 49 -31.79 -16.26 -3.56
N VAL A 50 -30.48 -16.35 -3.79
CA VAL A 50 -29.63 -15.15 -3.93
C VAL A 50 -30.05 -14.43 -5.21
N ARG A 51 -30.42 -13.17 -5.04
CA ARG A 51 -30.85 -12.29 -6.11
C ARG A 51 -29.71 -11.36 -6.52
N GLU A 52 -29.04 -10.76 -5.53
CA GLU A 52 -28.00 -9.76 -5.76
C GLU A 52 -26.84 -9.92 -4.78
N LEU A 53 -25.65 -9.53 -5.24
CA LEU A 53 -24.44 -9.37 -4.45
C LEU A 53 -23.99 -7.90 -4.50
N ILE A 54 -23.93 -7.27 -3.33
CA ILE A 54 -23.52 -5.87 -3.21
C ILE A 54 -22.19 -5.85 -2.48
N GLN A 55 -21.16 -5.27 -3.11
CA GLN A 55 -19.86 -5.14 -2.46
C GLN A 55 -19.96 -4.17 -1.27
N LEU A 56 -19.43 -4.59 -0.13
CA LEU A 56 -19.38 -3.75 1.06
C LEU A 56 -18.02 -3.04 1.15
N PRO A 57 -17.99 -1.78 1.60
CA PRO A 57 -16.76 -1.05 1.83
C PRO A 57 -15.95 -1.73 2.94
N THR A 58 -14.78 -2.27 2.58
CA THR A 58 -13.96 -3.06 3.51
C THR A 58 -13.39 -2.22 4.65
N ASP A 59 -13.07 -0.95 4.42
CA ASP A 59 -12.51 -0.06 5.45
C ASP A 59 -13.50 0.28 6.56
N SER A 60 -14.80 0.30 6.25
CA SER A 60 -15.86 0.57 7.23
C SER A 60 -16.59 -0.69 7.68
N THR A 61 -16.16 -1.88 7.23
CA THR A 61 -16.77 -3.15 7.61
C THR A 61 -15.89 -3.87 8.64
N THR A 62 -16.45 -4.11 9.81
CA THR A 62 -15.81 -4.85 10.91
C THR A 62 -16.55 -6.16 11.16
N VAL A 63 -15.83 -7.19 11.57
CA VAL A 63 -16.38 -8.49 11.94
C VAL A 63 -16.13 -8.74 13.42
N ARG A 64 -17.16 -9.16 14.15
CA ARG A 64 -17.04 -9.63 15.53
C ARG A 64 -17.72 -10.98 15.69
N ARG A 65 -17.33 -11.73 16.71
CA ARG A 65 -18.06 -12.92 17.15
C ARG A 65 -19.00 -12.53 18.28
N ASP A 66 -20.27 -12.88 18.13
CA ASP A 66 -21.27 -12.69 19.17
C ASP A 66 -20.99 -13.63 20.36
N GLU A 67 -21.04 -13.09 21.57
CA GLU A 67 -20.63 -13.86 22.77
C GLU A 67 -21.60 -14.99 23.12
N LYS A 68 -22.89 -14.82 22.80
CA LYS A 68 -23.95 -15.77 23.17
C LYS A 68 -24.13 -16.85 22.11
N THR A 69 -24.27 -16.43 20.85
CA THR A 69 -24.57 -17.30 19.71
C THR A 69 -23.31 -17.88 19.06
N LYS A 70 -22.13 -17.32 19.36
CA LYS A 70 -20.84 -17.64 18.71
C LYS A 70 -20.81 -17.43 17.19
N LYS A 71 -21.86 -16.84 16.62
CA LYS A 71 -21.95 -16.49 15.21
C LYS A 71 -21.19 -15.20 14.91
N LEU A 72 -20.79 -15.04 13.66
CA LEU A 72 -20.19 -13.79 13.21
C LEU A 72 -21.27 -12.73 12.95
N ILE A 73 -20.98 -11.51 13.37
CA ILE A 73 -21.77 -10.33 13.06
C ILE A 73 -20.86 -9.35 12.35
N TYR A 74 -21.36 -8.76 11.27
CA TYR A 74 -20.65 -7.75 10.49
C TYR A 74 -21.31 -6.41 10.72
N SER A 75 -20.51 -5.40 11.04
CA SER A 75 -20.97 -4.01 11.18
C SER A 75 -20.34 -3.20 10.06
N THR A 76 -21.14 -2.56 9.23
CA THR A 76 -20.67 -1.73 8.12
C THR A 76 -21.30 -0.35 8.17
N MET A 77 -20.56 0.68 7.74
CA MET A 77 -21.06 2.04 7.65
C MET A 77 -21.23 2.42 6.17
N LEU A 78 -22.46 2.76 5.80
CA LEU A 78 -22.82 3.20 4.45
C LEU A 78 -23.57 4.53 4.55
N ASN A 79 -23.10 5.56 3.84
CA ASN A 79 -23.72 6.89 3.81
C ASN A 79 -23.99 7.50 5.20
N GLY A 80 -23.09 7.27 6.17
CA GLY A 80 -23.25 7.78 7.52
C GLY A 80 -24.13 6.93 8.45
N GLN A 81 -24.74 5.86 7.95
CA GLN A 81 -25.58 4.97 8.74
C GLN A 81 -24.85 3.65 9.01
N SER A 82 -25.02 3.13 10.23
CA SER A 82 -24.48 1.83 10.63
C SER A 82 -25.50 0.73 10.35
N TYR A 83 -25.03 -0.35 9.75
CA TYR A 83 -25.80 -1.55 9.46
C TYR A 83 -25.13 -2.74 10.12
N GLU A 84 -25.93 -3.52 10.86
CA GLU A 84 -25.50 -4.84 11.34
C GLU A 84 -26.06 -5.92 10.44
N LEU A 85 -25.18 -6.80 9.96
CA LEU A 85 -25.48 -7.91 9.08
C LEU A 85 -25.08 -9.22 9.75
N ARG A 86 -25.93 -10.23 9.59
CA ARG A 86 -25.70 -11.57 10.14
C ARG A 86 -24.73 -12.39 9.29
N ASP A 87 -24.32 -13.53 9.83
CA ASP A 87 -23.46 -14.51 9.16
C ASP A 87 -24.03 -15.01 7.82
N ASP A 88 -25.36 -15.19 7.72
CA ASP A 88 -26.05 -15.65 6.52
C ASP A 88 -26.21 -14.58 5.42
N GLN A 89 -25.97 -13.31 5.78
CA GLN A 89 -26.19 -12.14 4.92
C GLN A 89 -24.90 -11.60 4.30
N VAL A 90 -23.73 -12.11 4.70
CA VAL A 90 -22.43 -11.64 4.21
C VAL A 90 -21.64 -12.79 3.63
N TRP A 91 -21.35 -12.70 2.34
CA TRP A 91 -20.30 -13.50 1.73
C TRP A 91 -18.95 -12.86 2.03
N ARG A 92 -18.19 -13.51 2.92
CA ARG A 92 -16.84 -13.10 3.29
C ARG A 92 -15.81 -13.85 2.46
N LEU A 93 -14.85 -13.11 1.94
CA LEU A 93 -13.62 -13.61 1.36
C LEU A 93 -12.46 -13.05 2.17
N ASN A 94 -11.55 -13.90 2.63
CA ASN A 94 -10.40 -13.46 3.40
C ASN A 94 -9.13 -14.14 2.88
N ALA A 95 -8.05 -13.35 2.84
CA ALA A 95 -6.70 -13.85 2.63
C ALA A 95 -6.24 -14.67 3.85
N MET A 96 -5.06 -15.27 3.73
CA MET A 96 -4.43 -16.00 4.84
C MET A 96 -4.26 -15.08 6.05
N GLY A 97 -4.64 -15.57 7.23
CA GLY A 97 -4.58 -14.84 8.49
C GLY A 97 -4.46 -15.79 9.66
N SER A 98 -4.11 -15.29 10.84
CA SER A 98 -3.79 -16.10 12.02
C SER A 98 -4.98 -16.88 12.60
N ASP A 99 -6.15 -16.27 12.66
CA ASP A 99 -7.38 -16.86 13.26
C ASP A 99 -8.41 -17.27 12.19
N GLY A 100 -8.08 -17.13 10.90
CA GLY A 100 -8.98 -17.45 9.79
C GLY A 100 -10.24 -16.57 9.67
N ILE A 101 -10.42 -15.59 10.57
CA ILE A 101 -11.52 -14.61 10.54
C ILE A 101 -11.11 -13.32 9.85
N ILE A 102 -9.93 -12.79 10.20
CA ILE A 102 -9.35 -11.58 9.62
C ILE A 102 -8.12 -12.00 8.81
N GLY A 103 -8.16 -11.75 7.50
CA GLY A 103 -7.06 -11.99 6.60
C GLY A 103 -6.01 -10.88 6.66
N SER A 104 -4.75 -11.26 6.44
CA SER A 104 -3.63 -10.33 6.29
C SER A 104 -3.39 -10.04 4.81
N SER A 105 -3.24 -8.76 4.45
CA SER A 105 -2.92 -8.41 3.06
C SER A 105 -1.48 -8.82 2.71
N PRO A 106 -1.19 -9.22 1.46
CA PRO A 106 0.16 -9.41 0.97
C PRO A 106 1.07 -8.21 1.22
N ILE A 107 0.53 -6.99 1.14
CA ILE A 107 1.25 -5.75 1.45
C ILE A 107 1.68 -5.72 2.92
N THR A 108 0.77 -6.11 3.83
CA THR A 108 1.08 -6.20 5.26
C THR A 108 2.16 -7.23 5.54
N LEU A 109 2.10 -8.38 4.86
CA LEU A 109 3.07 -9.46 5.00
C LEU A 109 4.46 -9.06 4.46
N GLN A 110 4.52 -8.27 3.38
CA GLN A 110 5.78 -7.86 2.74
C GLN A 110 6.27 -6.47 3.15
N ARG A 111 5.63 -5.82 4.15
CA ARG A 111 5.87 -4.42 4.50
C ARG A 111 7.35 -4.10 4.78
N GLU A 112 8.05 -4.99 5.47
CA GLU A 112 9.47 -4.80 5.83
C GLU A 112 10.37 -4.80 4.59
N SER A 113 10.18 -5.77 3.69
CA SER A 113 10.95 -5.87 2.44
C SER A 113 10.65 -4.71 1.50
N LEU A 114 9.40 -4.26 1.41
CA LEU A 114 9.02 -3.07 0.66
C LEU A 114 9.64 -1.80 1.26
N GLY A 115 9.61 -1.67 2.59
CA GLY A 115 10.21 -0.55 3.31
C GLY A 115 11.72 -0.48 3.11
N LEU A 116 12.41 -1.61 3.20
CA LEU A 116 13.84 -1.72 2.91
C LEU A 116 14.14 -1.32 1.47
N SER A 117 13.38 -1.85 0.50
CA SER A 117 13.59 -1.53 -0.92
C SER A 117 13.40 -0.05 -1.21
N ALA A 118 12.36 0.57 -0.64
CA ALA A 118 12.10 2.01 -0.77
C ALA A 118 13.23 2.84 -0.15
N ALA A 119 13.73 2.45 1.02
CA ALA A 119 14.86 3.12 1.67
C ALA A 119 16.15 3.00 0.84
N THR A 120 16.44 1.82 0.28
CA THR A 120 17.58 1.60 -0.61
C THR A 120 17.46 2.43 -1.89
N GLN A 121 16.28 2.49 -2.50
CA GLN A 121 16.03 3.34 -3.68
C GLN A 121 16.23 4.83 -3.35
N ALA A 122 15.73 5.30 -2.22
CA ALA A 122 15.92 6.68 -1.77
C ALA A 122 17.40 7.00 -1.52
N HIS A 123 18.14 6.08 -0.88
CA HIS A 123 19.57 6.23 -0.67
C HIS A 123 20.35 6.27 -1.99
N GLY A 124 20.04 5.37 -2.92
CA GLY A 124 20.63 5.36 -4.27
C GLY A 124 20.34 6.67 -5.02
N ALA A 125 19.08 7.13 -5.00
CA ALA A 125 18.69 8.39 -5.63
C ALA A 125 19.44 9.59 -5.03
N GLN A 126 19.63 9.64 -3.71
CA GLN A 126 20.46 10.68 -3.07
C GLN A 126 21.93 10.56 -3.45
N LEU A 127 22.48 9.35 -3.49
CA LEU A 127 23.87 9.11 -3.86
C LEU A 127 24.17 9.56 -5.29
N PHE A 128 23.29 9.23 -6.25
CA PHE A 128 23.44 9.64 -7.65
C PHE A 128 23.05 11.11 -7.87
N GLY A 129 22.04 11.62 -7.16
CA GLY A 129 21.55 12.98 -7.30
C GLY A 129 22.50 14.03 -6.72
N ASN A 130 23.15 13.73 -5.60
CA ASN A 130 24.10 14.66 -4.95
C ASN A 130 25.52 14.55 -5.49
N GLY A 131 25.77 13.64 -6.44
CA GLY A 131 27.12 13.24 -6.83
C GLY A 131 27.79 12.45 -5.70
N ALA A 132 28.31 11.27 -6.00
CA ALA A 132 29.06 10.48 -5.04
C ALA A 132 30.16 11.36 -4.41
N ARG A 133 30.02 11.62 -3.10
CA ARG A 133 30.88 12.38 -2.17
C ARG A 133 32.08 13.14 -2.76
N PRO A 134 32.26 14.45 -2.46
CA PRO A 134 33.53 15.11 -2.70
C PRO A 134 34.60 14.44 -1.83
N SER A 135 35.55 13.75 -2.46
CA SER A 135 36.73 13.19 -1.80
C SER A 135 37.74 14.31 -1.53
N GLY A 136 37.48 15.14 -0.52
CA GLY A 136 38.41 16.21 -0.15
C GLY A 136 38.11 16.82 1.21
N ILE A 137 39.12 16.86 2.07
CA ILE A 137 39.14 17.72 3.26
C ILE A 137 39.80 19.03 2.83
N LEU A 138 39.08 20.14 2.95
CA LEU A 138 39.67 21.48 2.82
C LEU A 138 40.35 21.83 4.15
N THR A 139 41.67 21.68 4.20
CA THR A 139 42.52 22.19 5.30
C THR A 139 43.18 23.49 4.88
N THR A 140 43.11 24.52 5.72
CA THR A 140 43.82 25.80 5.54
C THR A 140 44.64 26.09 6.78
N ASP A 141 45.94 26.35 6.64
CA ASP A 141 46.90 26.48 7.75
C ASP A 141 46.74 27.78 8.59
N GLY A 142 45.82 28.67 8.20
CA GLY A 142 45.55 29.95 8.89
C GLY A 142 44.09 30.13 9.31
N GLN A 143 43.85 30.86 10.41
CA GLN A 143 42.50 31.24 10.84
C GLN A 143 41.86 32.21 9.84
N LEU A 144 41.03 31.67 8.94
CA LEU A 144 40.25 32.46 8.01
C LEU A 144 39.21 33.33 8.74
N LYS A 145 39.17 34.63 8.42
CA LYS A 145 38.07 35.55 8.77
C LYS A 145 36.75 35.06 8.12
N LYS A 146 35.59 35.45 8.68
CA LYS A 146 34.26 34.93 8.32
C LYS A 146 33.96 35.01 6.81
N GLU A 147 34.28 36.13 6.16
CA GLU A 147 34.14 36.31 4.70
C GLU A 147 35.01 35.34 3.87
N GLY A 148 36.24 35.06 4.32
CA GLY A 148 37.13 34.12 3.63
C GLY A 148 36.62 32.68 3.68
N ARG A 149 35.94 32.30 4.76
CA ARG A 149 35.28 30.99 4.90
C ARG A 149 34.05 30.86 4.00
N GLU A 150 33.24 31.90 3.90
CA GLU A 150 32.03 31.91 3.07
C GLU A 150 32.38 31.86 1.58
N ASN A 151 33.36 32.65 1.13
CA ASN A 151 33.85 32.60 -0.25
C ASN A 151 34.46 31.24 -0.63
N LEU A 152 35.20 30.61 0.30
CA LEU A 152 35.77 29.27 0.07
C LEU A 152 34.67 28.20 -0.02
N ALA A 153 33.63 28.29 0.81
CA ALA A 153 32.50 27.36 0.80
C ALA A 153 31.64 27.52 -0.47
N GLU A 154 31.41 28.75 -0.94
CA GLU A 154 30.72 29.00 -2.21
C GLU A 154 31.52 28.50 -3.42
N SER A 155 32.82 28.76 -3.45
CA SER A 155 33.72 28.28 -4.50
C SER A 155 33.75 26.74 -4.56
N TRP A 156 33.80 26.08 -3.39
CA TRP A 156 33.76 24.63 -3.27
C TRP A 156 32.43 24.03 -3.75
N LYS A 157 31.30 24.61 -3.35
CA LYS A 157 29.97 24.22 -3.82
C LYS A 157 29.81 24.42 -5.33
N LYS A 158 30.39 25.48 -5.90
CA LYS A 158 30.36 25.75 -7.34
C LYS A 158 31.22 24.76 -8.13
N ALA A 159 32.35 24.32 -7.58
CA ALA A 159 33.24 23.35 -8.20
C ALA A 159 32.71 21.90 -8.12
N HIS A 160 32.02 21.54 -7.03
CA HIS A 160 31.56 20.15 -6.78
C HIS A 160 30.04 19.94 -6.91
N GLY A 161 29.25 20.99 -7.17
CA GLY A 161 27.78 20.91 -7.28
C GLY A 161 27.24 20.66 -8.69
N GLY A 162 28.09 20.38 -9.68
CA GLY A 162 27.71 20.18 -11.08
C GLY A 162 27.57 18.70 -11.48
N LYS A 163 26.59 18.40 -12.35
CA LYS A 163 26.21 17.07 -12.88
C LYS A 163 27.33 16.23 -13.57
N ASN A 164 28.58 16.71 -13.66
CA ASN A 164 29.65 16.13 -14.50
C ASN A 164 30.98 15.86 -13.77
N VAL A 165 30.99 15.52 -12.49
CA VAL A 165 32.23 15.03 -11.84
C VAL A 165 32.28 13.51 -11.96
N SER A 166 33.13 13.03 -12.87
CA SER A 166 33.37 11.60 -13.10
C SER A 166 34.01 10.96 -11.87
N VAL A 167 33.63 9.70 -11.62
CA VAL A 167 34.17 8.86 -10.54
C VAL A 167 35.65 8.59 -10.82
N ALA A 168 36.53 9.36 -10.19
CA ALA A 168 37.94 9.03 -10.04
C ALA A 168 38.26 8.95 -8.55
N THR A 169 38.48 7.73 -8.06
CA THR A 169 39.00 7.49 -6.71
C THR A 169 40.48 7.87 -6.70
N SER A 170 40.79 9.14 -6.43
CA SER A 170 42.14 9.59 -6.12
C SER A 170 42.12 10.43 -4.86
N VAL A 171 42.69 9.90 -3.78
CA VAL A 171 42.98 10.65 -2.55
C VAL A 171 44.15 11.58 -2.84
N GLY A 172 43.87 12.84 -3.16
CA GLY A 172 44.87 13.89 -3.35
C GLY A 172 44.74 14.94 -2.25
N ILE A 173 45.76 15.05 -1.39
CA ILE A 173 45.88 16.12 -0.40
C ILE A 173 46.39 17.37 -1.14
N LEU A 174 45.55 18.39 -1.29
CA LEU A 174 45.94 19.64 -1.93
C LEU A 174 46.48 20.61 -0.88
N HIS A 175 47.81 20.77 -0.82
CA HIS A 175 48.47 21.84 -0.07
C HIS A 175 48.47 23.11 -0.92
N ILE A 176 47.87 24.19 -0.42
CA ILE A 176 47.96 25.53 -1.02
C ILE A 176 49.07 26.26 -0.25
N GLN A 177 50.19 26.57 -0.92
CA GLN A 177 51.24 27.47 -0.42
C GLN A 177 50.81 28.93 -0.54
#